data_AF-A0A1B1PK26-F1
#
_entry.id   AF-A0A1B1PK26-F1
#
_cell.length_a   1.000
_cell.length_b   1.000
_cell.length_c   1.000
_cell.angle_alpha   90.00
_cell.angle_beta   90.00
_cell.angle_gamma   90.00
#
_symmetry.space_group_name_H-M   'P 1'
#
loop_
_entity.id
_entity.type
_entity.pdbx_description
1 polymer ?
#
loop_
_entity_poly.entity_id
_entity_poly.type
_entity_poly.pdbx_seq_one_letter_code
_entity_poly.pdbx_strand_id
1 'polypeptide(L)'
;MLAGAEAPHSNPEEGAEVIAAALEAAPDDAEVRLAAYRFYYYTHDYAAARMQAHVLLGHVARRLNVSPDWREVRATDADFTAHEFAPGMFLQVLVAIGYCAARTGQRSEAEDVLAKAAELDPTDRFGGRWILDILAQSGDDA
;
A
#
# COMPACT_ATOMS: atom_id res chain seq x y z
N MET A 1 -13.91 -39.40 -18.41
CA MET A 1 -12.54 -38.83 -18.41
C MET A 1 -12.69 -37.34 -18.34
N LEU A 2 -12.19 -36.72 -17.27
CA LEU A 2 -12.23 -35.27 -17.07
C LEU A 2 -11.22 -34.64 -18.03
N ALA A 3 -11.72 -33.84 -18.97
CA ALA A 3 -10.91 -33.04 -19.88
C ALA A 3 -10.15 -31.98 -19.09
N GLY A 4 -8.92 -31.71 -19.53
CA GLY A 4 -7.93 -30.90 -18.82
C GLY A 4 -8.46 -29.53 -18.40
N ALA A 5 -8.39 -29.26 -17.10
CA ALA A 5 -8.31 -27.92 -16.58
C ALA A 5 -6.81 -27.60 -16.45
N GLU A 6 -6.20 -27.10 -17.53
CA GLU A 6 -4.94 -26.37 -17.41
C GLU A 6 -5.25 -25.13 -16.56
N ALA A 7 -4.61 -25.04 -15.39
CA ALA A 7 -4.63 -23.82 -14.61
C ALA A 7 -4.09 -22.69 -15.50
N PRO A 8 -4.75 -21.52 -15.59
CA PRO A 8 -4.20 -20.41 -16.34
C PRO A 8 -2.94 -19.96 -15.60
N HIS A 9 -1.78 -20.35 -16.10
CA HIS A 9 -0.53 -19.68 -15.81
C HIS A 9 -0.59 -18.35 -16.54
N SER A 10 -1.32 -17.37 -16.01
CA SER A 10 -1.31 -16.01 -16.55
C SER A 10 0.14 -15.53 -16.53
N ASN A 11 0.71 -15.27 -17.71
CA ASN A 11 2.08 -14.80 -17.85
C ASN A 11 2.18 -13.41 -17.17
N PRO A 12 3.12 -13.21 -16.22
CA PRO A 12 3.32 -11.90 -15.60
C PRO A 12 3.54 -10.77 -16.62
N GLU A 13 4.14 -11.06 -17.78
CA GLU A 13 4.36 -10.06 -18.83
C GLU A 13 3.04 -9.58 -19.46
N GLU A 14 2.14 -10.51 -19.80
CA GLU A 14 0.80 -10.19 -20.32
C GLU A 14 -0.01 -9.41 -19.28
N GLY A 15 0.13 -9.76 -17.99
CA GLY A 15 -0.48 -9.01 -16.90
C GLY A 15 0.05 -7.58 -16.80
N ALA A 16 1.35 -7.37 -16.97
CA ALA A 16 1.97 -6.04 -16.89
C ALA A 16 1.51 -5.13 -18.03
N GLU A 17 1.37 -5.65 -19.25
CA GLU A 17 0.85 -4.89 -20.40
C GLU A 17 -0.60 -4.44 -20.17
N VAL A 18 -1.45 -5.32 -19.66
CA VAL A 18 -2.85 -4.99 -19.33
C VAL A 18 -2.91 -3.90 -18.25
N ILE A 19 -2.08 -3.99 -17.20
CA ILE A 19 -2.00 -2.97 -16.15
C ILE A 19 -1.52 -1.64 -16.72
N ALA A 20 -0.50 -1.65 -17.59
CA ALA A 20 0.02 -0.43 -18.21
C ALA A 20 -1.04 0.26 -19.08
N ALA A 21 -1.75 -0.50 -19.93
CA ALA A 21 -2.82 0.03 -20.77
C ALA A 21 -3.98 0.61 -19.94
N ALA A 22 -4.34 -0.05 -18.83
CA ALA A 22 -5.37 0.45 -17.92
C ALA A 22 -4.94 1.77 -17.24
N LEU A 23 -3.69 1.85 -16.79
CA LEU A 23 -3.12 3.07 -16.19
C LEU A 23 -3.03 4.22 -17.19
N GLU A 24 -2.76 3.95 -18.47
CA GLU A 24 -2.76 4.96 -19.52
C GLU A 24 -4.16 5.48 -19.82
N ALA A 25 -5.15 4.59 -19.88
CA ALA A 25 -6.54 4.95 -20.16
C ALA A 25 -7.20 5.72 -18.99
N ALA A 26 -6.82 5.41 -17.74
CA ALA A 26 -7.46 5.96 -16.55
C ALA A 26 -6.43 6.22 -15.42
N PRO A 27 -5.52 7.20 -15.59
CA PRO A 27 -4.41 7.43 -14.67
C PRO A 27 -4.84 7.91 -13.27
N ASP A 28 -6.01 8.52 -13.14
CA ASP A 28 -6.53 9.04 -11.87
C ASP A 28 -7.64 8.18 -11.27
N ASP A 29 -7.91 6.99 -11.83
CA ASP A 29 -8.91 6.08 -11.29
C ASP A 29 -8.32 5.26 -10.13
N ALA A 30 -8.95 5.37 -8.96
CA ALA A 30 -8.47 4.72 -7.74
C ALA A 30 -8.56 3.18 -7.79
N GLU A 31 -9.55 2.62 -8.50
CA GLU A 31 -9.68 1.17 -8.65
C GLU A 31 -8.61 0.62 -9.60
N VAL A 32 -8.31 1.35 -10.68
CA VAL A 32 -7.19 1.00 -11.59
C VAL A 32 -5.86 1.06 -10.84
N ARG A 33 -5.63 2.11 -10.04
CA ARG A 33 -4.43 2.22 -9.19
C ARG A 33 -4.33 1.09 -8.17
N LEU A 34 -5.45 0.67 -7.57
CA LEU A 34 -5.49 -0.44 -6.62
C LEU A 34 -5.21 -1.79 -7.29
N ALA A 35 -5.74 -2.00 -8.49
CA ALA A 35 -5.43 -3.19 -9.29
C ALA A 35 -3.95 -3.24 -9.67
N ALA A 36 -3.38 -2.12 -10.12
CA ALA A 36 -1.95 -2.02 -10.43
C ALA A 36 -1.07 -2.27 -9.20
N TYR A 37 -1.38 -1.66 -8.06
CA TYR A 37 -0.70 -1.93 -6.79
C TYR A 37 -0.68 -3.43 -6.46
N ARG A 38 -1.84 -4.09 -6.50
CA ARG A 38 -1.98 -5.52 -6.19
C ARG A 38 -1.16 -6.39 -7.14
N PHE A 39 -1.23 -6.10 -8.43
CA PHE A 39 -0.45 -6.80 -9.44
C PHE A 39 1.04 -6.75 -9.10
N TYR A 40 1.62 -5.55 -8.98
CA TYR A 40 3.05 -5.39 -8.68
C TYR A 40 3.45 -5.98 -7.33
N TYR A 41 2.58 -5.88 -6.32
CA TYR A 41 2.83 -6.48 -5.02
C TYR A 41 2.93 -8.01 -5.10
N TYR A 42 1.99 -8.67 -5.78
CA TYR A 42 1.98 -10.13 -5.92
C TYR A 42 3.04 -10.66 -6.89
N THR A 43 3.51 -9.84 -7.83
CA THR A 43 4.68 -10.17 -8.68
C THR A 43 6.02 -9.74 -8.07
N HIS A 44 6.02 -9.27 -6.81
CA HIS A 44 7.20 -8.83 -6.06
C HIS A 44 7.97 -7.63 -6.65
N ASP A 45 7.35 -6.85 -7.54
CA ASP A 45 7.88 -5.55 -7.95
C ASP A 45 7.46 -4.48 -6.93
N TYR A 46 8.13 -4.49 -5.77
CA TYR A 46 7.82 -3.59 -4.67
C TYR A 46 8.10 -2.11 -5.00
N ALA A 47 8.99 -1.83 -5.96
CA ALA A 47 9.26 -0.46 -6.39
C ALA A 47 8.06 0.10 -7.17
N ALA A 48 7.52 -0.66 -8.13
CA ALA A 48 6.32 -0.29 -8.85
C ALA A 48 5.09 -0.27 -7.93
N ALA A 49 4.94 -1.26 -7.04
CA ALA A 49 3.85 -1.28 -6.06
C ALA A 49 3.86 -0.03 -5.18
N ARG A 50 5.03 0.36 -4.64
CA ARG A 50 5.18 1.57 -3.83
C ARG A 50 4.76 2.83 -4.58
N MET A 51 5.11 2.96 -5.86
CA MET A 51 4.69 4.10 -6.68
C MET A 51 3.15 4.18 -6.76
N GLN A 52 2.47 3.04 -7.00
CA GLN A 52 1.01 3.04 -7.05
C GLN A 52 0.38 3.33 -5.68
N ALA A 53 0.97 2.83 -4.60
CA ALA A 53 0.50 3.09 -3.24
C ALA A 53 0.57 4.58 -2.87
N HIS A 54 1.62 5.29 -3.28
CA HIS A 54 1.71 6.75 -3.09
C HIS A 54 0.62 7.52 -3.84
N VAL A 55 0.27 7.10 -5.06
CA VAL A 55 -0.84 7.73 -5.79
C VAL A 55 -2.17 7.43 -5.11
N LEU A 56 -2.42 6.17 -4.72
CA LEU A 56 -3.60 5.76 -3.95
C LEU A 56 -3.75 6.59 -2.67
N LEU A 57 -2.66 6.86 -1.96
CA LEU A 57 -2.70 7.65 -0.73
C LEU A 57 -3.35 9.02 -0.97
N GLY A 58 -3.02 9.69 -2.08
CA GLY A 58 -3.64 10.96 -2.47
C GLY A 58 -5.14 10.84 -2.80
N HIS A 59 -5.58 9.74 -3.40
CA HIS A 59 -7.02 9.50 -3.64
C HIS A 59 -7.77 9.29 -2.33
N VAL A 60 -7.21 8.49 -1.43
CA VAL A 60 -7.84 8.14 -0.16
C VAL A 60 -7.82 9.32 0.80
N ALA A 61 -6.74 10.10 0.85
CA ALA A 61 -6.65 11.34 1.61
C ALA A 61 -7.76 12.32 1.22
N ARG A 62 -7.97 12.52 -0.09
CA ARG A 62 -9.05 13.36 -0.62
C ARG A 62 -10.43 12.84 -0.23
N ARG A 63 -10.65 11.52 -0.33
CA ARG A 63 -11.93 10.89 0.04
C ARG A 63 -12.21 10.99 1.54
N LEU A 64 -11.17 10.92 2.37
CA LEU A 64 -11.23 11.05 3.82
C LEU A 64 -11.26 12.52 4.29
N ASN A 65 -11.06 13.47 3.37
CA ASN A 65 -10.97 14.90 3.65
C ASN A 65 -9.84 15.27 4.64
N VAL A 66 -8.67 14.65 4.46
CA VAL A 66 -7.44 14.92 5.23
C VAL A 66 -6.32 15.44 4.32
N SER A 67 -5.20 15.87 4.91
CA SER A 67 -4.03 16.35 4.16
C SER A 67 -3.54 15.30 3.14
N PRO A 68 -3.18 15.71 1.91
CA PRO A 68 -2.51 14.82 0.95
C PRO A 68 -1.07 14.49 1.36
N ASP A 69 -0.42 15.32 2.19
CA ASP A 69 0.81 14.94 2.87
C ASP A 69 0.45 14.23 4.18
N TRP A 70 0.66 12.92 4.20
CA TRP A 70 0.34 12.07 5.33
C TRP A 70 1.11 12.44 6.60
N ARG A 71 2.24 13.15 6.48
CA ARG A 71 3.02 13.60 7.63
C ARG A 71 2.25 14.61 8.48
N GLU A 72 1.41 15.40 7.83
CA GLU A 72 0.58 16.44 8.45
C GLU A 72 -0.74 15.89 9.01
N VAL A 73 -1.09 14.64 8.70
CA VAL A 73 -2.34 14.01 9.16
C VAL A 73 -2.23 13.68 10.65
N ARG A 74 -3.24 14.11 11.40
CA ARG A 74 -3.40 13.90 12.84
C ARG A 74 -4.51 12.91 13.11
N ALA A 75 -4.42 12.21 14.23
CA ALA A 75 -5.48 11.29 14.68
C ALA A 75 -6.85 11.97 14.92
N THR A 76 -6.90 13.30 14.99
CA THR A 76 -8.14 14.07 15.15
C THR A 76 -8.77 14.51 13.82
N ASP A 77 -8.08 14.32 12.69
CA ASP A 77 -8.58 14.74 11.38
C ASP A 77 -9.65 13.79 10.82
N ALA A 78 -9.68 12.54 11.30
CA ALA A 78 -10.69 11.54 10.98
C ALA A 78 -10.77 10.47 12.08
N ASP A 79 -11.88 9.72 12.12
CA ASP A 79 -11.96 8.51 12.95
C ASP A 79 -11.27 7.34 12.23
N PHE A 80 -9.97 7.20 12.46
CA PHE A 80 -9.15 6.12 11.90
C PHE A 80 -9.47 4.73 12.46
N THR A 81 -10.24 4.66 13.55
CA THR A 81 -10.70 3.40 14.17
C THR A 81 -12.06 2.94 13.66
N ALA A 82 -12.71 3.78 12.86
CA ALA A 82 -14.03 3.52 12.33
C ALA A 82 -14.06 2.32 11.35
N HIS A 83 -15.25 1.74 11.16
CA HIS A 83 -15.42 0.56 10.28
C HIS A 83 -15.61 0.96 8.82
N GLU A 84 -15.70 2.26 8.55
CA GLU A 84 -15.79 2.86 7.23
C GLU A 84 -14.57 2.51 6.39
N PHE A 85 -14.82 2.42 5.09
CA PHE A 85 -13.80 2.03 4.13
C PHE A 85 -12.66 3.04 4.02
N ALA A 86 -12.94 4.35 4.02
CA ALA A 86 -11.93 5.37 3.74
C ALA A 86 -10.81 5.47 4.81
N PRO A 87 -11.12 5.56 6.13
CA PRO A 87 -10.07 5.56 7.16
C PRO A 87 -9.25 4.26 7.16
N GLY A 88 -9.93 3.11 7.07
CA GLY A 88 -9.24 1.81 7.02
C GLY A 88 -8.38 1.64 5.78
N MET A 89 -8.79 2.18 4.63
CA MET A 89 -8.00 2.16 3.40
C MET A 89 -6.78 3.08 3.51
N PHE A 90 -6.91 4.24 4.17
CA PHE A 90 -5.79 5.17 4.36
C PHE A 90 -4.66 4.49 5.14
N LEU A 91 -5.00 3.83 6.24
CA LEU A 91 -4.06 3.06 7.07
C LEU A 91 -3.42 1.90 6.31
N GLN A 92 -4.21 1.12 5.56
CA GLN A 92 -3.68 0.03 4.73
C GLN A 92 -2.68 0.52 3.69
N VAL A 93 -2.93 1.69 3.08
CA VAL A 93 -2.01 2.27 2.09
C VAL A 93 -0.71 2.73 2.75
N LEU A 94 -0.76 3.34 3.95
CA LEU A 94 0.46 3.69 4.69
C LEU A 94 1.31 2.45 5.01
N VAL A 95 0.68 1.38 5.50
CA VAL A 95 1.37 0.10 5.79
C VAL A 95 1.95 -0.51 4.51
N ALA A 96 1.21 -0.47 3.41
CA ALA A 96 1.69 -0.92 2.10
C ALA A 96 2.94 -0.17 1.62
N ILE A 97 2.95 1.17 1.74
CA ILE A 97 4.11 2.00 1.41
C ILE A 97 5.29 1.59 2.29
N GLY A 98 5.08 1.47 3.60
CA GLY A 98 6.13 1.10 4.55
C GLY A 98 6.75 -0.24 4.27
N TYR A 99 5.91 -1.25 4.03
CA TYR A 99 6.38 -2.59 3.65
C TYR A 99 7.18 -2.56 2.34
N CYS A 100 6.67 -1.93 1.28
CA CYS A 100 7.37 -1.87 0.00
C CYS A 100 8.68 -1.07 0.08
N ALA A 101 8.70 0.02 0.86
CA ALA A 101 9.90 0.80 1.13
C ALA A 101 10.97 -0.05 1.85
N ALA A 102 10.59 -0.81 2.88
CA ALA A 102 11.49 -1.74 3.56
C ALA A 102 12.06 -2.80 2.60
N ARG A 103 11.22 -3.39 1.74
CA ARG A 103 11.65 -4.42 0.76
C ARG A 103 12.58 -3.88 -0.33
N THR A 104 12.61 -2.56 -0.54
CA THR A 104 13.43 -1.88 -1.55
C THR A 104 14.61 -1.11 -0.94
N GLY A 105 14.90 -1.30 0.35
CA GLY A 105 16.03 -0.66 1.04
C GLY A 105 15.81 0.80 1.44
N GLN A 106 14.59 1.33 1.28
CA GLN A 106 14.21 2.70 1.66
C GLN A 106 13.82 2.76 3.14
N ARG A 107 14.75 2.40 4.02
CA ARG A 107 14.48 2.19 5.45
C ARG A 107 13.90 3.40 6.16
N SER A 108 14.47 4.59 5.98
CA SER A 108 13.99 5.81 6.63
C SER A 108 12.53 6.11 6.30
N GLU A 109 12.13 5.98 5.04
CA GLU A 109 10.72 6.18 4.67
C GLU A 109 9.82 5.10 5.27
N ALA A 110 10.29 3.84 5.29
CA ALA A 110 9.55 2.75 5.89
C ALA A 110 9.27 3.02 7.38
N GLU A 111 10.28 3.44 8.12
CA GLU A 111 10.16 3.79 9.53
C GLU A 111 9.19 4.97 9.73
N ASP A 112 9.35 6.06 8.97
CA ASP A 112 8.50 7.25 9.11
C ASP A 112 7.01 6.93 8.84
N VAL A 113 6.72 6.21 7.76
CA VAL A 113 5.33 5.95 7.34
C VAL A 113 4.64 4.91 8.24
N LEU A 114 5.38 3.90 8.72
CA LEU A 114 4.86 2.91 9.66
C LEU A 114 4.67 3.52 11.05
N ALA A 115 5.55 4.43 11.47
CA ALA A 115 5.36 5.19 12.70
C ALA A 115 4.09 6.03 12.63
N LYS A 116 3.82 6.70 11.50
CA LYS A 116 2.55 7.41 11.30
C LYS A 116 1.35 6.46 11.32
N ALA A 117 1.42 5.32 10.64
CA ALA A 117 0.33 4.34 10.67
C ALA A 117 0.01 3.89 12.11
N ALA A 118 1.04 3.64 12.92
CA ALA A 118 0.88 3.26 14.33
C ALA A 118 0.41 4.42 15.23
N GLU A 119 0.69 5.68 14.87
CA GLU A 119 0.14 6.86 15.54
C GLU A 119 -1.37 6.99 15.28
N LEU A 120 -1.80 6.80 14.03
CA LEU A 120 -3.19 6.95 13.60
C LEU A 120 -4.05 5.73 13.99
N ASP A 121 -3.46 4.54 14.08
CA ASP A 121 -4.11 3.31 14.54
C ASP A 121 -3.37 2.68 15.73
N PRO A 122 -3.67 3.13 16.97
CA PRO A 122 -3.09 2.55 18.18
C PRO A 122 -3.49 1.08 18.43
N THR A 123 -4.51 0.57 17.72
CA THR A 123 -4.95 -0.82 17.85
C THR A 123 -4.10 -1.80 17.04
N ASP A 124 -3.25 -1.26 16.16
CA ASP A 124 -2.41 -2.00 15.22
C ASP A 124 -3.19 -3.00 14.35
N ARG A 125 -4.43 -2.67 13.98
CA ARG A 125 -5.32 -3.53 13.20
C ARG A 125 -4.70 -3.92 11.85
N PHE A 126 -3.88 -3.04 11.28
CA PHE A 126 -3.24 -3.25 9.99
C PHE A 126 -1.74 -3.61 10.08
N GLY A 127 -1.19 -3.74 11.29
CA GLY A 127 0.18 -4.20 11.52
C GLY A 127 1.28 -3.17 11.25
N GLY A 128 0.96 -1.87 11.27
CA GLY A 128 1.95 -0.80 11.11
C GLY A 128 3.01 -0.80 12.21
N ARG A 129 2.59 -0.94 13.48
CA ARG A 129 3.50 -1.06 14.63
C ARG A 129 4.31 -2.34 14.54
N TRP A 130 3.66 -3.47 14.26
CA TRP A 130 4.33 -4.76 14.15
C TRP A 130 5.48 -4.75 13.12
N ILE A 131 5.28 -4.20 11.92
CA ILE A 131 6.36 -4.11 10.91
C ILE A 131 7.47 -3.18 11.38
N LEU A 132 7.12 -2.04 11.99
CA LEU A 132 8.10 -1.08 12.52
C LEU A 132 9.02 -1.74 13.56
N ASP A 133 8.46 -2.55 14.46
CA ASP A 133 9.22 -3.24 15.50
C ASP A 133 10.16 -4.31 14.92
N ILE A 134 9.80 -4.95 13.80
CA ILE A 134 10.67 -5.88 13.08
C ILE A 134 11.85 -5.14 12.42
N LEU A 135 11.60 -3.96 11.85
CA LEU A 135 12.65 -3.14 11.24
C LEU A 135 13.67 -2.67 12.28
N ALA A 136 13.21 -2.28 13.48
CA ALA A 136 14.08 -1.95 14.59
C ALA A 136 15.01 -3.12 14.96
N GLN A 137 14.45 -4.32 15.15
CA GLN A 137 15.24 -5.52 15.48
C GLN A 137 16.26 -5.87 14.41
N SER A 138 15.89 -5.74 13.14
CA SER A 138 16.79 -6.04 12.00
C SER A 138 17.93 -5.04 11.84
N GLY A 139 17.88 -3.90 12.53
CA GLY A 139 18.93 -2.88 12.51
C GLY A 139 19.94 -2.95 13.64
N ASP A 140 19.59 -3.61 14.74
CA ASP A 140 20.47 -3.77 15.90
C ASP A 140 21.50 -4.91 15.71
N ASP A 141 21.36 -5.71 14.65
CA ASP A 141 22.26 -6.81 14.28
C ASP A 141 23.42 -6.39 13.32
N ALA A 142 23.67 -5.09 13.14
CA ALA A 142 24.68 -4.55 12.22
C ALA A 142 25.90 -3.92 12.91
#